data_AF-A0A7V9Q3N0-F1
#
_entry.id   AF-A0A7V9Q3N0-F1
#
_cell.length_a   1.000
_cell.length_b   1.000
_cell.length_c   1.000
_cell.angle_alpha   90.00
_cell.angle_beta   90.00
_cell.angle_gamma   90.00
#
_symmetry.space_group_name_H-M   'P 1'
#
loop_
_entity.id
_entity.type
_entity.pdbx_description
1 polymer ?
#
loop_
_entity_poly.entity_id
_entity_poly.type
_entity_poly.pdbx_seq_one_letter_code
_entity_poly.pdbx_strand_id
1 'polypeptide(L)' 'MSDPYAVLGLRPGATEGEVATAYRELAKRHHPDRAPEDGDRMREVNSAYDEIVRGSQSALPVRDSGRAAPR' A
#
# COMPACT_ATOMS: atom_id res chain seq x y z
N MET A 1 -5.78 -10.02 -12.90
CA MET A 1 -5.34 -9.87 -11.50
C MET A 1 -4.01 -9.17 -11.58
N SER A 2 -4.02 -7.85 -11.36
CA SER A 2 -2.78 -7.07 -11.30
C SER A 2 -2.33 -7.06 -9.85
N ASP A 3 -1.10 -7.44 -9.58
CA ASP A 3 -0.53 -7.34 -8.25
C ASP A 3 -0.35 -5.86 -7.89
N PRO A 4 -0.98 -5.35 -6.82
CA PRO A 4 -0.81 -3.96 -6.43
C PRO A 4 0.65 -3.66 -6.09
N TYR A 5 1.38 -4.65 -5.55
CA TYR A 5 2.83 -4.54 -5.35
C TYR A 5 3.59 -4.29 -6.66
N ALA A 6 3.22 -4.96 -7.75
CA ALA A 6 3.86 -4.77 -9.05
C ALA A 6 3.58 -3.38 -9.63
N VAL A 7 2.41 -2.79 -9.37
CA VAL A 7 2.08 -1.40 -9.76
C VAL A 7 3.01 -0.40 -9.09
N LEU A 8 3.38 -0.63 -7.82
CA LEU A 8 4.39 0.17 -7.12
C LEU A 8 5.84 -0.23 -7.46
N GLY A 9 6.05 -1.25 -8.30
CA GLY A 9 7.37 -1.79 -8.62
C GLY A 9 8.02 -2.55 -7.46
N LEU A 10 7.20 -3.04 -6.53
CA LEU A 10 7.61 -3.80 -5.35
C LEU A 10 7.36 -5.29 -5.53
N ARG A 11 8.03 -6.08 -4.68
CA ARG A 11 7.79 -7.53 -4.59
C ARG A 11 6.52 -7.82 -3.80
N PRO A 12 5.77 -8.88 -4.14
CA PRO A 12 4.65 -9.34 -3.33
C PRO A 12 5.12 -9.70 -1.92
N GLY A 13 4.43 -9.16 -0.92
CA GLY A 13 4.82 -9.27 0.50
C GLY A 13 5.76 -8.17 0.99
N ALA A 14 5.97 -7.09 0.22
CA ALA A 14 6.66 -5.90 0.71
C ALA A 14 5.93 -5.30 1.92
N THR A 15 6.71 -4.76 2.86
CA THR A 15 6.17 -4.14 4.07
C THR A 15 5.52 -2.78 3.78
N GLU A 16 4.62 -2.31 4.64
CA GLU A 16 4.01 -0.98 4.52
C GLU A 16 5.07 0.14 4.40
N GLY A 17 6.22 -0.01 5.07
CA GLY A 17 7.34 0.94 4.96
C GLY A 17 7.97 0.99 3.57
N GLU A 18 8.15 -0.16 2.91
CA GLU A 18 8.63 -0.22 1.52
C GLU A 18 7.59 0.36 0.56
N VAL A 19 6.31 0.04 0.79
CA VAL A 19 5.17 0.52 -0.01
C VAL A 19 5.05 2.05 0.06
N ALA A 20 5.14 2.64 1.25
CA ALA A 20 5.15 4.08 1.44
C ALA A 20 6.38 4.76 0.81
N THR A 21 7.53 4.09 0.83
CA THR A 21 8.76 4.61 0.24
C THR A 21 8.69 4.63 -1.29
N ALA A 22 8.26 3.52 -1.90
CA ALA A 22 8.04 3.43 -3.34
C ALA A 22 6.98 4.42 -3.84
N TYR A 23 5.87 4.54 -3.10
CA TYR A 23 4.82 5.53 -3.37
C TYR A 23 5.39 6.96 -3.42
N ARG A 24 6.19 7.35 -2.43
CA ARG A 24 6.80 8.70 -2.38
C ARG A 24 7.76 8.96 -3.54
N GLU A 25 8.52 7.95 -3.96
CA GLU A 25 9.45 8.08 -5.08
C GLU A 25 8.71 8.16 -6.43
N LEU A 26 7.65 7.37 -6.62
CA LEU A 26 6.78 7.43 -7.80
C LEU A 26 6.02 8.76 -7.85
N ALA A 27 5.50 9.23 -6.72
CA ALA A 27 4.78 10.51 -6.61
C ALA A 27 5.67 11.72 -6.98
N LYS A 28 6.97 11.68 -6.63
CA LYS A 28 7.92 12.73 -7.03
C LYS A 28 8.25 12.66 -8.53
N ARG A 29 8.30 11.45 -9.11
CA ARG A 29 8.60 11.24 -10.54
C ARG A 29 7.42 11.61 -11.43
N HIS A 30 6.22 11.20 -11.06
CA HIS A 30 4.97 11.43 -11.79
C HIS A 30 4.16 12.58 -11.19
N HIS A 31 4.83 13.56 -10.58
CA HIS A 31 4.14 14.65 -9.91
C HIS A 31 3.29 15.44 -10.92
N PRO A 32 2.00 15.70 -10.63
CA PRO A 32 1.08 16.35 -11.57
C PRO A 32 1.49 17.77 -11.96
N ASP A 33 2.32 18.42 -11.14
CA ASP A 33 2.92 19.73 -11.42
C ASP A 33 3.94 19.69 -12.57
N ARG A 34 4.53 18.51 -12.85
CA ARG A 34 5.51 18.31 -13.93
C ARG A 34 4.94 17.53 -15.10
N ALA A 35 4.00 16.63 -14.85
CA ALA A 35 3.35 15.80 -15.86
C ALA A 35 1.85 15.67 -15.53
N PRO A 36 1.02 16.66 -15.89
CA PRO A 36 -0.43 16.61 -15.65
C PRO A 36 -1.12 15.44 -16.38
N GLU A 37 -0.48 14.94 -17.44
CA GLU A 37 -0.88 13.79 -18.25
C GLU A 37 -0.57 12.43 -17.60
N ASP A 38 0.28 12.37 -16.57
CA ASP A 38 0.54 11.15 -15.78
C ASP A 38 -0.46 10.98 -14.61
N GLY A 39 -1.52 11.79 -14.54
CA GLY A 39 -2.54 11.71 -13.49
C GLY A 39 -3.24 10.33 -13.40
N ASP A 40 -3.36 9.61 -14.52
CA ASP A 40 -3.88 8.24 -14.54
C ASP A 40 -2.93 7.23 -13.89
N ARG A 41 -1.62 7.37 -14.10
CA ARG A 41 -0.59 6.57 -13.41
C ARG A 41 -0.61 6.80 -11.91
N MET A 42 -0.75 8.05 -11.50
CA MET A 42 -0.82 8.40 -10.08
C MET A 42 -2.10 7.84 -9.42
N ARG A 43 -3.22 7.77 -10.15
CA ARG A 43 -4.44 7.10 -9.68
C ARG A 43 -4.25 5.60 -9.48
N GLU A 44 -3.57 4.93 -10.40
CA GLU A 44 -3.23 3.51 -10.28
C GLU A 44 -2.36 3.22 -9.05
N VAL A 45 -1.31 4.03 -8.86
CA VAL A 45 -0.39 3.93 -7.72
C VAL A 45 -1.12 4.15 -6.39
N ASN A 46 -2.05 5.11 -6.34
CA ASN A 46 -2.90 5.34 -5.16
C ASN A 46 -3.84 4.16 -4.86
N SER A 47 -4.52 3.62 -5.87
CA SER A 47 -5.39 2.45 -5.69
C SER A 47 -4.59 1.25 -5.17
N ALA A 48 -3.44 0.97 -5.78
CA ALA A 48 -2.58 -0.13 -5.37
C ALA A 48 -2.07 0.03 -3.92
N TYR A 49 -1.69 1.25 -3.53
CA TYR A 49 -1.29 1.55 -2.15
C TYR A 49 -2.42 1.26 -1.15
N ASP A 50 -3.64 1.76 -1.44
CA ASP A 50 -4.81 1.55 -0.57
C ASP A 50 -5.16 0.06 -0.45
N GLU A 51 -5.05 -0.68 -1.55
CA GLU A 51 -5.32 -2.12 -1.60
C GLU A 51 -4.31 -2.91 -0.77
N ILE A 52 -3.01 -2.55 -0.82
CA ILE A 52 -1.98 -3.17 0.01
C ILE A 52 -2.17 -2.84 1.49
N VAL A 53 -2.46 -1.59 1.82
CA VAL A 53 -2.66 -1.16 3.21
C VAL A 53 -3.92 -1.82 3.80
N ARG A 54 -5.03 -1.86 3.05
CA ARG A 54 -6.25 -2.58 3.45
C ARG A 54 -6.05 -4.10 3.54
N GLY A 55 -5.30 -4.67 2.60
CA GLY A 55 -4.98 -6.11 2.56
C GLY A 55 -4.06 -6.53 3.71
N SER A 56 -3.05 -5.72 4.06
CA SER A 56 -2.19 -5.96 5.22
C SER A 56 -2.95 -5.88 6.54
N GLN A 57 -3.90 -4.95 6.66
CA GLN A 57 -4.73 -4.80 7.86
C GLN A 57 -5.72 -5.98 8.07
N SER A 58 -5.98 -6.79 7.04
CA SER A 58 -6.85 -7.96 7.14
C SER A 58 -6.11 -9.26 7.54
N ALA A 59 -4.79 -9.21 7.72
CA ALA A 59 -3.98 -10.36 8.14
C ALA A 59 -3.64 -10.39 9.64
N LEU A 60 -4.14 -9.45 10.45
CA LEU A 60 -4.00 -9.55 11.91
C LEU A 60 -5.16 -10.36 12.48
N PRO A 61 -4.93 -11.53 13.11
CA PRO A 61 -5.95 -12.13 13.95
C PRO A 61 -6.31 -11.11 15.03
N VAL A 62 -7.60 -10.87 15.15
CA VAL A 62 -8.30 -10.37 16.35
C VAL A 62 -7.35 -10.22 17.54
N ARG A 63 -7.15 -8.97 17.98
CA ARG A 63 -6.71 -8.72 19.34
C ARG A 63 -7.82 -9.25 20.25
N ASP A 64 -7.73 -10.53 20.60
CA ASP A 64 -8.40 -11.11 21.74
C ASP A 64 -7.83 -10.41 22.98
N SER A 65 -8.38 -9.24 23.30
CA SER A 65 -8.37 -8.74 24.67
C SER A 65 -9.52 -9.42 25.40
N GLY A 66 -9.42 -10.75 25.55
CA GLY A 66 -10.49 -11.61 26.02
C GLY A 66 -10.02 -12.73 26.95
N ARG A 67 -8.86 -12.60 27.62
CA ARG A 67 -8.50 -13.57 28.66
C ARG A 67 -7.55 -13.05 29.73
N ALA A 68 -8.12 -12.34 30.70
CA ALA A 68 -7.65 -12.46 32.08
C ALA A 68 -8.41 -13.62 32.74
N ALA A 69 -7.78 -14.79 32.79
CA ALA A 69 -8.07 -15.85 33.77
C ALA A 69 -7.15 -15.64 35.00
N PRO A 70 -7.17 -16.42 36.10
CA PRO A 70 -8.13 -17.40 36.65
C PRO A 70 -8.46 -17.20 38.16
N ARG A 71 -9.51 -17.90 38.62
CA ARG A 71 -9.85 -18.35 40.00
C ARG A 71 -10.12 -17.33 41.11
#